data_AF-A0A8B3NNF4-F1
#
_entry.id   AF-A0A8B3NNF4-F1
#
_cell.length_a   1.000
_cell.length_b   1.000
_cell.length_c   1.000
_cell.angle_alpha   90.00
_cell.angle_beta   90.00
_cell.angle_gamma   90.00
#
_symmetry.space_group_name_H-M   'P 1'
#
loop_
_entity.id
_entity.type
_entity.pdbx_description
1 polymer ?
#
loop_
_entity_poly.entity_id
_entity_poly.type
_entity_poly.pdbx_seq_one_letter_code
_entity_poly.pdbx_strand_id
1 'polypeptide(L)' 'AQVFAGWNKGRLNSYLIEITARVLAADDPKTGKPVVDIILDRAGQKGTGKWSVIEAQQLGIPATAIEAAVA' A
#
# COMPACT_ATOMS: atom_id res chain seq x y z
N ALA A 1 -2.12 8.63 11.90
CA ALA A 1 -0.80 9.19 11.52
C ALA A 1 0.36 8.89 12.49
N GLN A 2 0.25 9.18 13.79
CA GLN A 2 1.41 9.16 14.71
C GLN A 2 2.09 7.78 14.85
N VAL A 3 1.34 6.68 14.82
CA VAL A 3 1.90 5.32 14.90
C VAL A 3 2.86 5.05 13.74
N PHE A 4 2.42 5.28 12.50
CA PHE A 4 3.27 5.11 11.31
C PHE A 4 4.45 6.09 11.29
N ALA A 5 4.26 7.32 11.77
CA ALA A 5 5.36 8.27 11.95
C ALA A 5 6.40 7.78 12.96
N GLY A 6 5.97 7.08 14.01
CA GLY A 6 6.86 6.41 14.97
C GLY A 6 7.61 5.24 14.34
N TRP A 7 6.91 4.37 13.61
CA TRP A 7 7.52 3.24 12.90
C TRP A 7 8.58 3.68 11.87
N ASN A 8 8.34 4.82 11.21
CA ASN A 8 9.29 5.36 10.25
C ASN A 8 10.63 5.81 10.88
N LYS A 9 10.71 5.94 12.21
CA LYS A 9 11.96 6.28 12.91
C LYS A 9 12.77 5.05 13.34
N GLY A 10 12.25 3.84 13.08
CA GLY A 10 12.86 2.59 13.51
C GLY A 10 13.15 1.65 12.34
N ARG A 11 13.09 0.34 12.62
CA ARG A 11 13.40 -0.74 11.66
C ARG A 11 12.51 -0.74 10.41
N LEU A 12 11.36 -0.08 10.47
CA LEU A 12 10.41 0.02 9.37
C LEU A 12 10.59 1.31 8.55
N ASN A 13 11.67 2.08 8.78
CA ASN A 13 12.00 3.24 7.96
C ASN A 13 12.04 2.85 6.48
N SER A 14 11.07 3.37 5.74
CA SER A 14 10.90 3.07 4.32
C SER A 14 9.97 4.10 3.70
N TYR A 15 10.14 4.32 2.40
CA TYR A 15 9.33 5.29 1.66
C TYR A 15 7.82 5.03 1.81
N LEU A 16 7.40 3.76 1.73
CA LEU A 16 5.98 3.39 1.87
C LEU A 16 5.42 3.74 3.26
N ILE A 17 6.18 3.48 4.33
CA ILE A 17 5.75 3.83 5.70
C ILE A 17 5.67 5.36 5.89
N GLU A 18 6.60 6.11 5.31
CA GLU A 18 6.57 7.58 5.33
C GLU A 18 5.31 8.12 4.66
N ILE A 19 5.01 7.70 3.43
CA ILE A 19 3.84 8.20 2.71
C ILE A 19 2.54 7.73 3.37
N THR A 20 2.49 6.53 3.96
CA THR A 20 1.32 6.09 4.73
C THR A 20 1.05 7.03 5.92
N ALA A 21 2.10 7.45 6.63
CA ALA A 21 1.95 8.43 7.72
C ALA A 21 1.39 9.77 7.23
N ARG A 22 1.84 10.24 6.05
CA ARG A 22 1.36 11.49 5.43
C ARG A 22 -0.08 11.39 4.94
N VAL A 23 -0.43 10.31 4.25
CA VAL A 23 -1.79 10.08 3.73
C VAL A 23 -2.79 9.99 4.88
N LEU A 24 -2.45 9.29 5.97
CA LEU A 24 -3.30 9.20 7.17
C LEU A 24 -3.38 10.50 7.99
N ALA A 25 -2.66 11.56 7.60
CA ALA A 25 -2.71 12.88 8.23
C ALA A 25 -3.38 13.94 7.32
N ALA A 26 -3.74 13.58 6.09
CA ALA A 26 -4.31 14.50 5.13
C ALA A 26 -5.83 14.59 5.32
N ASP A 27 -6.33 15.81 5.43
CA ASP A 27 -7.76 16.12 5.46
C ASP A 27 -8.22 16.70 4.12
N ASP A 28 -9.44 16.36 3.72
CA ASP A 28 -10.06 16.90 2.51
C ASP A 28 -10.53 18.34 2.75
N PRO A 29 -10.07 19.33 1.96
CA PRO A 29 -10.39 20.74 2.20
C PRO A 29 -11.87 21.08 1.99
N LYS A 30 -12.65 20.23 1.31
CA LYS A 30 -14.07 20.48 1.05
C LYS A 30 -14.97 19.97 2.16
N THR A 31 -14.66 18.80 2.69
CA THR A 31 -15.49 18.10 3.68
C THR A 31 -14.93 18.18 5.10
N GLY A 32 -13.66 18.52 5.27
CA GLY A 32 -12.95 18.52 6.55
C GLY A 32 -12.73 17.12 7.13
N LYS A 33 -13.01 16.06 6.36
CA LYS A 33 -12.83 14.66 6.76
C LYS A 33 -11.45 14.14 6.36
N PRO A 34 -10.91 13.10 7.02
CA PRO A 34 -9.69 12.45 6.55
C PRO A 34 -9.84 11.98 5.10
N VAL A 35 -8.87 12.31 4.24
CA VAL A 35 -8.91 11.99 2.80
C VAL A 35 -9.08 10.50 2.57
N VAL A 36 -8.43 9.67 3.38
CA VAL A 36 -8.48 8.20 3.27
C VAL A 36 -9.90 7.65 3.42
N ASP A 37 -10.75 8.30 4.22
CA ASP A 37 -12.11 7.82 4.51
C ASP A 37 -13.12 8.16 3.39
N ILE A 38 -12.72 9.02 2.45
CA ILE A 38 -13.57 9.45 1.34
C ILE A 38 -13.09 8.92 -0.03
N ILE A 39 -11.94 8.26 -0.07
CA ILE A 39 -11.45 7.57 -1.27
C ILE A 39 -12.27 6.28 -1.48
N LEU A 40 -12.71 6.04 -2.72
CA LEU A 40 -13.37 4.79 -3.08
C LEU A 40 -12.38 3.62 -2.94
N ASP A 41 -12.76 2.62 -2.14
CA ASP A 41 -11.96 1.41 -1.93
C ASP A 41 -12.03 0.47 -3.14
N ARG A 42 -11.35 0.87 -4.21
CA ARG A 42 -11.14 0.09 -5.44
C ARG A 42 -9.70 0.29 -5.91
N ALA A 43 -8.84 -0.65 -5.54
CA ALA A 43 -7.45 -0.66 -6.00
C ALA A 43 -7.38 -0.97 -7.51
N GLY A 44 -6.76 -0.08 -8.28
CA GLY A 44 -6.44 -0.31 -9.69
C GLY A 44 -5.06 -0.96 -9.86
N GLN A 45 -4.86 -1.71 -10.95
CA GLN A 45 -3.54 -2.24 -11.34
C GLN A 45 -3.30 -2.12 -12.85
N LYS A 46 -2.02 -2.07 -13.25
CA LYS A 46 -1.61 -2.00 -14.67
C LYS A 46 -1.00 -3.29 -15.21
N GLY A 47 -0.96 -4.36 -14.40
CA GLY A 47 -0.57 -5.70 -14.84
C GLY A 47 0.80 -6.20 -14.36
N THR A 48 1.74 -5.34 -13.94
CA THR A 48 3.08 -5.79 -13.52
C THR A 48 3.07 -6.71 -12.30
N GLY A 49 2.15 -6.51 -11.35
CA GLY A 49 1.94 -7.43 -10.23
C GLY A 49 1.47 -8.81 -10.70
N LYS A 50 0.46 -8.83 -11.59
CA LYS A 50 -0.03 -10.07 -12.22
C LYS A 50 1.05 -10.81 -12.99
N TRP A 51 1.87 -10.12 -13.77
CA TRP A 51 2.99 -10.74 -14.50
C TRP A 51 3.99 -11.39 -13.53
N SER A 52 4.33 -10.73 -12.43
CA SER A 52 5.25 -11.27 -11.43
C SER A 52 4.74 -12.58 -10.82
N VAL A 53 3.44 -12.66 -10.53
CA VAL A 53 2.79 -13.89 -10.03
C VAL A 53 2.81 -15.02 -11.06
N ILE A 54 2.50 -14.71 -12.33
CA ILE A 54 2.52 -15.69 -13.41
C ILE A 54 3.92 -16.28 -13.58
N GLU A 55 4.97 -15.46 -13.55
CA GLU A 55 6.36 -15.92 -13.68
C GLU A 55 6.77 -16.80 -12.49
N ALA A 56 6.38 -16.43 -11.27
CA ALA A 56 6.65 -17.27 -10.09
C ALA A 56 6.03 -18.67 -10.22
N GLN A 57 4.81 -18.76 -10.74
CA GLN A 57 4.14 -20.04 -11.01
C GLN A 57 4.84 -20.85 -12.10
N GLN A 58 5.26 -20.22 -13.20
CA GLN A 58 6.00 -20.90 -14.28
C GLN A 58 7.34 -21.47 -13.79
N LEU A 59 8.01 -20.77 -12.88
CA LEU A 59 9.27 -21.22 -12.28
C LEU A 59 9.08 -22.25 -11.15
N GLY A 60 7.84 -22.51 -10.72
CA GLY A 60 7.55 -23.35 -9.55
C GLY A 60 8.07 -22.76 -8.24
N ILE A 61 8.20 -21.42 -8.15
CA ILE A 61 8.70 -20.71 -6.97
C ILE A 61 7.52 -20.12 -6.20
N PRO A 62 7.36 -20.43 -4.89
CA PRO A 62 6.25 -19.90 -4.11
C PRO A 62 6.40 -18.39 -3.83
N ALA A 63 5.46 -17.59 -4.33
CA ALA A 63 5.39 -16.13 -4.12
C ALA A 63 4.07 -15.69 -3.46
N THR A 64 3.57 -16.48 -2.51
CA THR A 64 2.20 -16.40 -1.98
C THR A 64 1.80 -15.03 -1.41
N ALA A 65 2.74 -14.29 -0.80
CA ALA A 65 2.46 -12.95 -0.30
C ALA A 65 2.20 -11.93 -1.42
N ILE A 66 2.89 -12.07 -2.56
CA ILE A 66 2.69 -11.23 -3.74
C ILE A 66 1.41 -11.65 -4.45
N GLU A 67 1.12 -12.96 -4.50
CA GLU A 67 -0.16 -13.49 -5.03
C GLU A 67 -1.36 -12.91 -4.28
N ALA A 68 -1.32 -12.93 -2.94
CA ALA A 68 -2.38 -12.36 -2.11
C ALA A 68 -2.55 -10.84 -2.28
N ALA A 69 -1.49 -10.13 -2.69
CA ALA A 69 -1.56 -8.69 -2.97
C ALA A 69 -2.13 -8.35 -4.36
N VAL A 70 -2.19 -9.31 -5.28
CA VAL A 70 -2.75 -9.16 -6.64
C VAL A 70 -4.19 -9.63 -6.73
N ALA A 71 -4.56 -10.60 -5.88
CA ALA A 71 -5.85 -11.30 -5.87
C ALA A 71 -7.05 -10.36 -5.64
#